data_AF-A0A2W6EEI6-F1
#
_entry.id   AF-A0A2W6EEI6-F1
#
_cell.length_a   1.000
_cell.length_b   1.000
_cell.length_c   1.000
_cell.angle_alpha   90.00
_cell.angle_beta   90.00
_cell.angle_gamma   90.00
#
_symmetry.space_group_name_H-M   'P 1'
#
loop_
_entity.id
_entity.type
_entity.pdbx_description
1 polymer ?
#
loop_
_entity_poly.entity_id
_entity_poly.type
_entity_poly.pdbx_seq_one_letter_code
_entity_poly.pdbx_strand_id
1 'polypeptide(L)'
;MPPEWGGFVVPDDISELDSEIEQLRRELDVPGRPHLQRIFRTRRWQQYGLSGPLVLVVLLVVLFFASLVFLLVPVPPRAAESRPLAHPTASPGTVGALLPDLALPVGTSGAVRLRNLRPAVVVLVPTGCHCQKLVDDVIASTSAARLQVLFVGTNGDPRLPSTAPVQRVRAATDAEDRLSLIYAAASGPTAVFVRADGTVTRILHDVTPGADIHQEIDALAG
;
A
#
# COMPACT_ATOMS: atom_id res chain seq x y z
N MET A 1 7.88 -47.80 36.44
CA MET A 1 6.88 -48.33 35.49
C MET A 1 5.61 -48.64 36.27
N PRO A 2 4.42 -48.24 35.79
CA PRO A 2 3.16 -48.45 36.49
C PRO A 2 2.82 -49.95 36.61
N PRO A 3 2.18 -50.39 37.72
CA PRO A 3 1.91 -51.79 37.98
C PRO A 3 0.81 -52.42 37.11
N GLU A 4 0.06 -51.63 36.32
CA GLU A 4 -0.96 -52.17 35.40
C GLU A 4 -0.42 -52.81 34.11
N TRP A 5 0.89 -52.78 33.84
CA TRP A 5 1.50 -53.32 32.62
C TRP A 5 1.83 -54.82 32.74
N GLY A 6 0.95 -55.57 33.41
CA GLY A 6 1.05 -57.01 33.56
C GLY A 6 0.77 -57.72 32.24
N GLY A 7 1.82 -58.23 31.61
CA GLY A 7 1.72 -59.30 30.61
C GLY A 7 1.32 -58.85 29.21
N PHE A 8 2.04 -57.91 28.61
CA PHE A 8 2.03 -57.82 27.15
C PHE A 8 2.92 -58.95 26.60
N VAL A 9 2.30 -60.08 26.28
CA VAL A 9 2.94 -61.16 25.53
C VAL A 9 3.12 -60.65 24.11
N VAL A 10 4.34 -60.25 23.77
CA VAL A 10 4.73 -59.95 22.39
C VAL A 10 4.67 -61.29 21.63
N PRO A 11 3.82 -61.42 20.60
CA PRO A 11 3.82 -62.61 19.76
C PRO A 11 5.19 -62.74 19.07
N ASP A 12 5.85 -63.88 19.24
CA ASP A 12 7.21 -64.14 18.72
C ASP A 12 7.23 -64.37 17.19
N ASP A 13 6.07 -64.41 16.55
CA ASP A 13 5.93 -64.64 15.11
C ASP A 13 5.71 -63.32 14.35
N ILE A 14 6.82 -62.65 14.08
CA ILE A 14 6.91 -61.47 13.19
C ILE A 14 6.64 -61.81 11.71
N SER A 15 6.60 -63.10 11.37
CA SER A 15 6.46 -63.61 10.00
C SER A 15 5.06 -63.42 9.41
N GLU A 16 4.03 -63.31 10.25
CA GLU A 16 2.64 -63.09 9.80
C GLU A 16 2.42 -61.63 9.33
N LEU A 17 3.12 -60.68 9.97
CA LEU A 17 3.09 -59.26 9.62
C LEU A 17 3.86 -58.93 8.33
N ASP A 18 4.82 -59.74 7.90
CA ASP A 18 5.60 -59.45 6.69
C ASP A 18 4.71 -59.43 5.43
N SER A 19 3.66 -60.27 5.41
CA SER A 19 2.70 -60.28 4.31
C SER A 19 1.86 -58.99 4.23
N GLU A 20 1.49 -58.42 5.37
CA GLU A 20 0.80 -57.14 5.48
C GLU A 20 1.73 -55.95 5.20
N ILE A 21 2.99 -56.04 5.65
CA ILE A 21 4.02 -55.03 5.38
C ILE A 21 4.34 -54.99 3.88
N GLU A 22 4.41 -56.13 3.19
CA GLU A 22 4.60 -56.20 1.74
C GLU A 22 3.40 -55.65 0.95
N GLN A 23 2.19 -55.81 1.47
CA GLN A 23 1.00 -55.20 0.90
C GLN A 23 1.01 -53.68 1.11
N LEU A 24 1.38 -53.21 2.30
CA LEU A 24 1.50 -51.78 2.61
C LEU A 24 2.65 -51.10 1.86
N ARG A 25 3.77 -51.80 1.65
CA ARG A 25 4.88 -51.32 0.82
C ARG A 25 4.45 -51.15 -0.63
N ARG A 26 3.62 -52.06 -1.15
CA ARG A 26 3.03 -51.91 -2.49
C ARG A 26 2.08 -50.72 -2.60
N GLU A 27 1.40 -50.34 -1.53
CA GLU A 27 0.56 -49.13 -1.50
C GLU A 27 1.38 -47.84 -1.35
N LEU A 28 2.49 -47.88 -0.61
CA LEU A 28 3.38 -46.74 -0.39
C LEU A 28 4.38 -46.49 -1.53
N ASP A 29 4.72 -47.51 -2.31
CA ASP A 29 5.57 -47.40 -3.50
C ASP A 29 4.80 -46.93 -4.75
N VAL A 30 3.63 -46.29 -4.54
CA VAL A 30 2.99 -45.47 -5.57
C VAL A 30 3.68 -44.11 -5.56
N PRO A 31 4.53 -43.78 -6.55
CA PRO A 31 5.14 -42.45 -6.65
C PRO A 31 4.03 -41.41 -6.69
N GLY A 32 3.95 -40.62 -5.62
CA GLY A 32 2.94 -39.61 -5.43
C GLY A 32 2.90 -38.63 -6.59
N ARG A 33 1.84 -38.74 -7.41
CA ARG A 33 1.11 -37.66 -8.11
C ARG A 33 -0.04 -38.20 -8.99
N PRO A 34 -1.17 -38.66 -8.41
CA PRO A 34 -2.31 -39.10 -9.21
C PRO A 34 -3.18 -37.95 -9.76
N HIS A 35 -2.98 -36.71 -9.29
CA HIS A 35 -3.80 -35.57 -9.75
C HIS A 35 -3.30 -34.93 -11.05
N LEU A 36 -1.98 -34.75 -11.21
CA LEU A 36 -1.37 -34.22 -12.43
C LEU A 36 -1.52 -35.18 -13.61
N GLN A 37 -1.45 -36.49 -13.35
CA GLN A 37 -1.58 -37.50 -14.40
C GLN A 37 -2.99 -37.54 -14.99
N ARG A 38 -4.06 -37.24 -14.22
CA ARG A 38 -5.42 -37.11 -14.79
C ARG A 38 -5.54 -35.92 -15.74
N ILE A 39 -4.85 -34.81 -15.46
CA ILE A 39 -4.86 -33.61 -16.33
C ILE A 39 -4.08 -33.88 -17.62
N PHE A 40 -2.97 -34.61 -17.56
CA PHE A 40 -2.23 -35.01 -18.77
C PHE A 40 -2.87 -36.20 -19.51
N ARG A 41 -3.69 -37.03 -18.82
CA ARG A 41 -4.37 -38.21 -19.38
C ARG A 41 -5.82 -37.96 -19.75
N THR A 42 -6.28 -36.70 -19.83
CA THR A 42 -7.46 -36.35 -20.64
C THR A 42 -7.08 -36.41 -22.12
N ARG A 43 -6.89 -37.64 -22.62
CA ARG A 43 -6.77 -38.03 -24.03
C ARG A 43 -7.99 -37.60 -24.89
N ARG A 44 -9.01 -36.99 -24.27
CA ARG A 44 -10.11 -36.28 -24.93
C ARG A 44 -9.70 -34.93 -25.53
N TRP A 45 -8.58 -34.34 -25.13
CA TRP A 45 -8.10 -33.09 -25.70
C TRP A 45 -7.40 -33.24 -27.06
N GLN A 46 -7.12 -34.47 -27.51
CA GLN A 46 -6.68 -34.71 -28.89
C GLN A 46 -7.82 -34.74 -29.91
N GLN A 47 -9.09 -34.74 -29.46
CA GLN A 47 -10.25 -34.73 -30.37
C GLN A 47 -10.59 -33.33 -30.87
N TYR A 48 -10.15 -32.30 -30.15
CA TYR A 48 -10.11 -30.93 -30.65
C TYR A 48 -8.73 -30.77 -31.29
N GLY A 49 -8.65 -30.62 -32.61
CA GLY A 49 -7.39 -30.55 -33.38
C GLY A 49 -6.47 -29.35 -33.06
N LEU A 50 -6.47 -28.85 -31.82
CA LEU A 50 -5.47 -27.94 -31.29
C LEU A 50 -4.18 -28.75 -31.07
N SER A 51 -3.26 -28.58 -32.01
CA SER A 51 -1.89 -29.05 -31.85
C SER A 51 -1.34 -28.50 -30.52
N GLY A 52 -0.81 -29.38 -29.66
CA GLY A 52 -0.13 -28.98 -28.43
C GLY A 52 0.79 -27.75 -28.57
N PRO A 53 1.55 -27.57 -29.68
CA PRO A 53 2.30 -26.33 -29.90
C PRO A 53 1.44 -25.06 -29.98
N LEU A 54 0.21 -25.11 -30.53
CA LEU A 54 -0.68 -23.94 -30.58
C LEU A 54 -1.08 -23.50 -29.17
N VAL A 55 -1.43 -24.44 -28.29
CA VAL A 55 -1.77 -24.14 -26.89
C VAL A 55 -0.57 -23.49 -26.19
N LEU A 56 0.63 -24.02 -26.41
CA LEU A 56 1.86 -23.46 -25.85
C LEU A 56 2.11 -22.03 -26.33
N VAL A 57 1.96 -21.78 -27.64
CA VAL A 57 2.11 -20.43 -28.22
C VAL A 57 1.08 -19.47 -27.65
N VAL A 58 -0.19 -19.86 -27.56
CA VAL A 58 -1.24 -19.03 -26.96
C VAL A 58 -0.92 -18.70 -25.50
N LEU A 59 -0.43 -19.68 -24.73
CA LEU A 59 -0.08 -19.48 -23.33
C LEU A 59 1.10 -18.52 -23.17
N LEU A 60 2.12 -18.63 -24.04
CA LEU A 60 3.23 -17.67 -24.08
C LEU A 60 2.77 -16.26 -24.44
N VAL A 61 1.87 -16.13 -25.43
CA VAL A 61 1.30 -14.84 -25.82
C VAL A 61 0.52 -14.23 -24.65
N VAL A 62 -0.34 -15.00 -23.99
CA VAL A 62 -1.11 -14.53 -22.81
C VAL A 62 -0.17 -14.10 -21.68
N LEU A 63 0.87 -14.87 -21.37
CA LEU A 63 1.86 -14.50 -20.36
C LEU A 63 2.64 -13.23 -20.73
N PHE A 64 2.99 -13.08 -22.01
CA PHE A 64 3.68 -11.90 -22.50
C PHE A 64 2.81 -10.64 -22.35
N PHE A 65 1.54 -10.69 -22.78
CA PHE A 65 0.60 -9.59 -22.60
C PHE A 65 0.28 -9.32 -21.12
N ALA A 66 0.13 -10.36 -20.29
CA ALA A 66 -0.09 -10.21 -18.85
C ALA A 66 1.11 -9.55 -18.15
N SER A 67 2.33 -9.93 -18.53
CA SER A 67 3.57 -9.30 -18.04
C SER A 67 3.65 -7.82 -18.45
N LEU A 68 3.28 -7.51 -19.70
CA LEU A 68 3.21 -6.13 -20.17
C LEU A 68 2.20 -5.32 -19.34
N VAL A 69 0.99 -5.85 -19.14
CA VAL A 69 -0.03 -5.19 -18.30
C VAL A 69 0.47 -5.01 -16.86
N PHE A 70 1.17 -5.99 -16.29
CA PHE A 70 1.73 -5.89 -14.94
C PHE A 70 2.78 -4.76 -14.80
N LEU A 71 3.55 -4.48 -15.85
CA LEU A 71 4.48 -3.34 -15.88
C LEU A 71 3.75 -1.99 -16.01
N LEU A 72 2.57 -1.97 -16.63
CA LEU A 72 1.74 -0.79 -16.76
C LEU A 72 0.82 -0.55 -15.55
N VAL A 73 0.58 -1.57 -14.71
CA VAL A 73 -0.27 -1.43 -13.53
C VAL A 73 0.56 -0.77 -12.42
N PRO A 74 0.18 0.43 -11.94
CA PRO A 74 0.86 1.06 -10.84
C PRO A 74 0.72 0.19 -9.59
N VAL A 75 1.84 -0.33 -9.08
CA VAL A 75 1.89 -0.98 -7.77
C VAL A 75 1.36 0.01 -6.75
N PRO A 76 0.31 -0.32 -5.97
CA PRO A 76 -0.18 0.59 -4.94
C PRO A 76 0.98 0.86 -3.99
N PRO A 77 1.29 2.15 -3.70
CA PRO A 77 2.36 2.44 -2.77
C PRO A 77 2.08 1.72 -1.46
N ARG A 78 3.10 1.08 -0.87
CA ARG A 78 3.06 0.73 0.55
C ARG A 78 2.96 2.04 1.31
N ALA A 79 1.72 2.51 1.48
CA ALA A 79 1.41 3.64 2.31
C ALA A 79 1.87 3.32 3.72
N ALA A 80 2.44 4.31 4.41
CA ALA A 80 2.63 4.21 5.84
C ALA A 80 1.28 3.81 6.49
N GLU A 81 1.35 2.91 7.46
CA GLU A 81 0.20 2.15 7.95
C GLU A 81 -0.88 3.09 8.52
N SER A 82 -2.00 3.23 7.79
CA SER A 82 -3.11 4.08 8.22
C SER A 82 -3.85 3.42 9.37
N ARG A 83 -4.08 4.18 10.46
CA ARG A 83 -4.80 3.71 11.65
C ARG A 83 -6.30 4.08 11.55
N PRO A 84 -7.19 3.42 12.32
CA PRO A 84 -8.57 3.88 12.46
C PRO A 84 -8.61 5.36 12.85
N LEU A 85 -9.62 6.10 12.37
CA LEU A 85 -9.74 7.53 12.66
C LEU A 85 -9.86 7.73 14.17
N ALA A 86 -9.12 8.70 14.69
CA ALA A 86 -9.35 9.19 16.04
C ALA A 86 -10.74 9.84 16.16
N HIS A 87 -11.27 9.90 17.39
CA HIS A 87 -12.50 10.63 17.71
C HIS A 87 -12.15 11.90 18.51
N PRO A 88 -11.57 12.94 17.89
CA PRO A 88 -11.23 14.14 18.63
C PRO A 88 -12.46 14.98 18.92
N THR A 89 -12.39 15.70 20.03
CA THR A 89 -13.39 16.69 20.46
C THR A 89 -13.07 18.10 19.98
N ALA A 90 -11.90 18.31 19.36
CA ALA A 90 -11.44 19.59 18.87
C ALA A 90 -12.04 19.96 17.50
N SER A 91 -12.28 21.26 17.28
CA SER A 91 -12.81 21.78 16.02
C SER A 91 -11.79 21.68 14.87
N PRO A 92 -12.20 21.39 13.63
CA PRO A 92 -11.31 21.44 12.46
C PRO A 92 -10.52 22.76 12.40
N GLY A 93 -9.26 22.70 11.97
CA GLY A 93 -8.36 23.88 11.98
C GLY A 93 -7.52 24.03 13.23
N THR A 94 -7.66 23.14 14.22
CA THR A 94 -6.89 23.19 15.46
C THR A 94 -6.04 21.94 15.65
N VAL A 95 -4.94 22.08 16.39
CA VAL A 95 -4.11 20.95 16.80
C VAL A 95 -4.95 19.99 17.66
N GLY A 96 -4.85 18.70 17.37
CA GLY A 96 -5.65 17.63 17.97
C GLY A 96 -6.96 17.33 17.25
N ALA A 97 -7.39 18.16 16.29
CA ALA A 97 -8.58 17.90 15.48
C ALA A 97 -8.28 16.97 14.29
N LEU A 98 -9.32 16.45 13.64
CA LEU A 98 -9.17 15.78 12.35
C LEU A 98 -9.06 16.81 11.22
N LEU A 99 -8.45 16.40 10.10
CA LEU A 99 -8.64 17.09 8.84
C LEU A 99 -10.14 17.23 8.49
N PRO A 100 -10.56 18.36 7.90
CA PRO A 100 -11.94 18.55 7.49
C PRO A 100 -12.36 17.50 6.47
N ASP A 101 -13.63 17.11 6.49
CA ASP A 101 -14.18 16.18 5.51
C ASP A 101 -14.44 16.90 4.18
N LEU A 102 -13.35 17.18 3.47
CA LEU A 102 -13.33 17.88 2.19
C LEU A 102 -12.62 17.01 1.15
N ALA A 103 -13.12 17.07 -0.07
CA ALA A 103 -12.46 16.50 -1.24
C ALA A 103 -11.91 17.65 -2.09
N LEU A 104 -10.61 17.64 -2.35
CA LEU A 104 -9.95 18.63 -3.20
C LEU A 104 -9.64 18.03 -4.57
N PRO A 105 -9.93 18.74 -5.68
CA PRO A 105 -9.51 18.31 -7.01
C PRO A 105 -7.98 18.26 -7.13
N VAL A 106 -7.47 17.22 -7.79
CA VAL A 106 -6.04 16.98 -8.05
C VAL A 106 -5.82 16.88 -9.55
N GLY A 107 -5.40 17.99 -10.17
CA GLY A 107 -5.28 18.10 -11.63
C GLY A 107 -6.49 17.55 -12.37
N THR A 108 -6.24 16.71 -13.37
CA THR A 108 -7.28 15.99 -14.14
C THR A 108 -7.57 14.59 -13.59
N SER A 109 -6.90 14.19 -12.51
CA SER A 109 -6.88 12.80 -12.01
C SER A 109 -8.00 12.46 -11.04
N GLY A 110 -8.88 13.42 -10.73
CA GLY A 110 -10.01 13.27 -9.83
C GLY A 110 -9.87 14.14 -8.58
N ALA A 111 -10.37 13.64 -7.45
CA ALA A 111 -10.35 14.35 -6.17
C ALA A 111 -9.74 13.51 -5.05
N VAL A 112 -9.04 14.16 -4.12
CA VAL A 112 -8.46 13.56 -2.92
C VAL A 112 -9.27 13.97 -1.71
N ARG A 113 -9.77 13.00 -0.94
CA ARG A 113 -10.42 13.25 0.35
C ARG A 113 -9.35 13.48 1.41
N LEU A 114 -9.39 14.62 2.08
CA LEU A 114 -8.38 15.01 3.06
C LEU A 114 -8.26 14.01 4.21
N ARG A 115 -9.37 13.42 4.67
CA ARG A 115 -9.36 12.41 5.73
C ARG A 115 -8.65 11.10 5.37
N ASN A 116 -8.39 10.85 4.08
CA ASN A 116 -7.64 9.67 3.64
C ASN A 116 -6.13 9.93 3.55
N LEU A 117 -5.68 11.18 3.69
CA LEU A 117 -4.27 11.56 3.69
C LEU A 117 -3.66 11.30 5.07
N ARG A 118 -3.26 10.05 5.33
CA ARG A 118 -2.77 9.64 6.65
C ARG A 118 -1.73 8.51 6.53
N PRO A 119 -0.57 8.64 7.19
CA PRO A 119 0.03 9.89 7.67
C PRO A 119 0.43 10.80 6.49
N ALA A 120 0.35 12.12 6.69
CA ALA A 120 0.59 13.08 5.62
C ALA A 120 1.07 14.45 6.10
N VAL A 121 1.67 15.19 5.18
CA VAL A 121 1.97 16.63 5.30
C VAL A 121 1.14 17.37 4.25
N VAL A 122 0.30 18.31 4.69
CA VAL A 122 -0.50 19.16 3.80
C VAL A 122 0.08 20.56 3.83
N VAL A 123 0.53 21.07 2.68
CA VAL A 123 1.15 22.39 2.55
C VAL A 123 0.23 23.30 1.74
N LEU A 124 -0.32 24.33 2.37
CA LEU A 124 -1.07 25.38 1.70
C LEU A 124 -0.08 26.39 1.15
N VAL A 125 -0.15 26.64 -0.16
CA VAL A 125 0.72 27.55 -0.90
C VAL A 125 -0.11 28.72 -1.40
N PRO A 126 0.09 29.94 -0.87
CA PRO A 126 -0.65 31.10 -1.31
C PRO A 126 -0.28 31.50 -2.74
N THR A 127 -1.17 32.24 -3.39
CA THR A 127 -0.93 32.79 -4.72
C THR A 127 0.29 33.70 -4.76
N GLY A 128 1.09 33.58 -5.82
CA GLY A 128 2.29 34.38 -5.99
C GLY A 128 3.46 34.00 -5.07
N CYS A 129 3.35 32.94 -4.26
CA CYS A 129 4.49 32.50 -3.47
C CYS A 129 5.61 31.94 -4.36
N HIS A 130 6.85 32.41 -4.16
CA HIS A 130 8.07 31.80 -4.71
C HIS A 130 8.54 30.62 -3.85
N CYS A 131 7.62 29.73 -3.51
CA CYS A 131 7.80 28.63 -2.56
C CYS A 131 8.57 27.42 -3.14
N GLN A 132 9.19 27.50 -4.32
CA GLN A 132 9.79 26.34 -4.99
C GLN A 132 10.82 25.62 -4.11
N LYS A 133 11.69 26.39 -3.43
CA LYS A 133 12.69 25.83 -2.51
C LYS A 133 12.04 25.10 -1.33
N LEU A 134 10.92 25.61 -0.82
CA LEU A 134 10.16 24.95 0.26
C LEU A 134 9.51 23.67 -0.24
N VAL A 135 8.92 23.68 -1.45
CA VAL A 135 8.34 22.49 -2.07
C VAL A 135 9.40 21.39 -2.22
N ASP A 136 10.57 21.73 -2.75
CA ASP A 136 11.67 20.78 -2.94
C ASP A 136 12.17 20.22 -1.60
N ASP A 137 12.31 21.09 -0.58
CA ASP A 137 12.75 20.73 0.77
C ASP A 137 11.78 19.77 1.47
N VAL A 138 10.48 20.05 1.42
CA VAL A 138 9.44 19.17 1.98
C VAL A 138 9.43 17.81 1.27
N ILE A 139 9.53 17.79 -0.06
CA ILE A 139 9.58 16.52 -0.83
C ILE A 139 10.82 15.71 -0.45
N ALA A 140 11.98 16.36 -0.35
CA ALA A 140 13.22 15.70 0.04
C ALA A 140 13.11 15.11 1.46
N SER A 141 12.61 15.90 2.40
CA SER A 141 12.51 15.54 3.82
C SER A 141 11.53 14.39 4.08
N THR A 142 10.42 14.36 3.36
CA THR A 142 9.39 13.30 3.50
C THR A 142 9.74 12.00 2.77
N SER A 143 10.78 12.01 1.92
CA SER A 143 11.12 10.88 1.05
C SER A 143 11.54 9.62 1.82
N ALA A 144 12.31 9.78 2.90
CA ALA A 144 12.82 8.71 3.75
C ALA A 144 11.69 8.00 4.49
N ALA A 145 10.79 8.77 5.11
CA ALA A 145 9.62 8.28 5.84
C ALA A 145 8.46 7.83 4.94
N ARG A 146 8.58 8.02 3.61
CA ARG A 146 7.55 7.66 2.62
C ARG A 146 6.17 8.27 2.91
N LEU A 147 6.14 9.45 3.50
CA LEU A 147 4.89 10.15 3.84
C LEU A 147 4.16 10.61 2.58
N GLN A 148 2.85 10.75 2.69
CA GLN A 148 2.04 11.40 1.66
C GLN A 148 2.19 12.92 1.80
N VAL A 149 2.31 13.63 0.68
CA VAL A 149 2.43 15.09 0.66
C VAL A 149 1.40 15.67 -0.29
N LEU A 150 0.57 16.57 0.21
CA LEU A 150 -0.40 17.30 -0.60
C LEU A 150 -0.06 18.79 -0.57
N PHE A 151 0.30 19.35 -1.73
CA PHE A 151 0.42 20.79 -1.91
C PHE A 151 -0.91 21.35 -2.38
N VAL A 152 -1.44 22.36 -1.71
CA VAL A 152 -2.75 22.95 -1.99
C VAL A 152 -2.58 24.40 -2.38
N GLY A 153 -3.02 24.79 -3.56
CA GLY A 153 -3.03 26.18 -4.04
C GLY A 153 -4.45 26.74 -4.09
N THR A 154 -4.60 28.05 -3.89
CA THR A 154 -5.92 28.72 -3.94
C THR A 154 -6.39 29.00 -5.36
N ASN A 155 -5.48 29.43 -6.25
CA ASN A 155 -5.77 29.70 -7.66
C ASN A 155 -5.00 28.76 -8.60
N GLY A 156 -5.29 27.46 -8.48
CA GLY A 156 -4.72 26.40 -9.29
C GLY A 156 -3.69 25.55 -8.55
N ASP A 157 -3.25 24.48 -9.23
CA ASP A 157 -2.35 23.50 -8.65
C ASP A 157 -0.94 24.09 -8.47
N PRO A 158 -0.33 23.96 -7.28
CA PRO A 158 1.05 24.33 -7.05
C PRO A 158 1.99 23.59 -7.99
N ARG A 159 3.05 24.26 -8.46
CA ARG A 159 4.04 23.65 -9.34
C ARG A 159 4.89 22.64 -8.56
N LEU A 160 4.85 21.39 -9.01
CA LEU A 160 5.70 20.33 -8.47
C LEU A 160 6.92 20.09 -9.37
N PRO A 161 8.07 19.69 -8.80
CA PRO A 161 9.22 19.27 -9.59
C PRO A 161 8.88 17.98 -10.37
N SER A 162 9.39 17.85 -11.58
CA SER A 162 9.14 16.67 -12.44
C SER A 162 9.69 15.36 -11.87
N THR A 163 10.61 15.45 -10.92
CA THR A 163 11.20 14.32 -10.18
C THR A 163 10.35 13.86 -9.00
N ALA A 164 9.27 14.57 -8.67
CA ALA A 164 8.40 14.22 -7.55
C ALA A 164 7.72 12.85 -7.76
N PRO A 165 7.71 11.96 -6.75
CA PRO A 165 7.03 10.68 -6.87
C PRO A 165 5.50 10.88 -6.84
N VAL A 166 4.88 10.92 -8.02
CA VAL A 166 3.45 11.21 -8.25
C VAL A 166 2.46 10.36 -7.44
N GLN A 167 2.89 9.19 -6.95
CA GLN A 167 2.08 8.33 -6.11
C GLN A 167 1.87 8.89 -4.70
N ARG A 168 2.85 9.66 -4.19
CA ARG A 168 2.88 10.18 -2.81
C ARG A 168 2.77 11.70 -2.75
N VAL A 169 3.34 12.39 -3.74
CA VAL A 169 3.33 13.85 -3.83
C VAL A 169 2.29 14.26 -4.84
N ARG A 170 1.32 15.05 -4.40
CA ARG A 170 0.20 15.53 -5.24
C ARG A 170 0.00 17.02 -5.05
N ALA A 171 -0.49 17.67 -6.09
CA ALA A 171 -0.93 19.06 -6.07
C ALA A 171 -2.45 19.10 -6.20
N ALA A 172 -3.10 19.93 -5.39
CA ALA A 172 -4.53 20.12 -5.41
C ALA A 172 -4.87 21.61 -5.43
N THR A 173 -6.09 21.91 -5.85
CA THR A 173 -6.63 23.27 -5.84
C THR A 173 -7.75 23.40 -4.82
N ASP A 174 -7.66 24.39 -3.95
CA ASP A 174 -8.73 24.82 -3.02
C ASP A 174 -9.49 26.00 -3.62
N ALA A 175 -10.23 25.74 -4.70
CA ALA A 175 -10.88 26.80 -5.50
C ALA A 175 -11.97 27.57 -4.73
N GLU A 176 -12.51 26.98 -3.67
CA GLU A 176 -13.53 27.59 -2.81
C GLU A 176 -12.93 28.19 -1.53
N ASP A 177 -11.59 28.22 -1.42
CA ASP A 177 -10.83 28.66 -0.24
C ASP A 177 -11.25 27.97 1.08
N ARG A 178 -11.88 26.79 1.00
CA ARG A 178 -12.45 26.12 2.18
C ARG A 178 -11.39 25.62 3.13
N LEU A 179 -10.28 25.12 2.61
CA LEU A 179 -9.16 24.68 3.45
C LEU A 179 -8.35 25.89 3.93
N SER A 180 -8.20 26.89 3.07
CA SER A 180 -7.47 28.13 3.34
C SER A 180 -8.16 28.94 4.44
N LEU A 181 -9.49 29.01 4.47
CA LEU A 181 -10.27 29.63 5.55
C LEU A 181 -10.07 28.96 6.92
N ILE A 182 -9.73 27.67 6.93
CA ILE A 182 -9.57 26.88 8.16
C ILE A 182 -8.13 26.96 8.69
N TYR A 183 -7.13 26.93 7.80
CA TYR A 183 -5.73 26.77 8.18
C TYR A 183 -4.81 27.94 7.80
N ALA A 184 -5.15 28.77 6.81
CA ALA A 184 -4.21 29.79 6.36
C ALA A 184 -4.17 30.98 7.32
N ALA A 185 -2.99 31.27 7.86
CA ALA A 185 -2.69 32.55 8.49
C ALA A 185 -1.99 33.44 7.46
N ALA A 186 -2.51 34.65 7.30
CA ALA A 186 -2.13 35.72 6.39
C ALA A 186 -0.69 35.65 5.80
N SER A 187 -0.63 35.43 4.48
CA SER A 187 0.45 35.73 3.52
C SER A 187 1.51 34.67 3.18
N GLY A 188 1.87 33.76 4.08
CA GLY A 188 2.90 32.73 3.79
C GLY A 188 2.37 31.31 3.63
N PRO A 189 3.23 30.37 3.19
CA PRO A 189 2.88 28.96 3.11
C PRO A 189 2.62 28.40 4.50
N THR A 190 1.58 27.57 4.63
CA THR A 190 1.22 26.91 5.90
C THR A 190 1.39 25.40 5.75
N ALA A 191 2.12 24.76 6.67
CA ALA A 191 2.27 23.31 6.72
C ALA A 191 1.45 22.71 7.86
N VAL A 192 0.63 21.72 7.55
CA VAL A 192 -0.21 20.97 8.48
C VAL A 192 0.28 19.53 8.53
N PHE A 193 0.63 19.08 9.72
CA PHE A 193 1.22 17.76 9.97
C PHE A 193 0.14 16.82 10.51
N VAL A 194 -0.03 15.66 9.87
CA VAL A 194 -1.14 14.75 10.12
C VAL A 194 -0.63 13.35 10.39
N ARG A 195 -0.98 12.82 11.57
CA ARG A 195 -0.58 11.48 12.02
C ARG A 195 -1.41 10.39 11.29
N ALA A 196 -0.96 9.14 11.41
CA ALA A 196 -1.63 7.96 10.87
C ALA A 196 -3.09 7.76 11.34
N ASP A 197 -3.48 8.33 12.48
CA ASP A 197 -4.86 8.33 12.99
C ASP A 197 -5.72 9.47 12.42
N GLY A 198 -5.12 10.42 11.70
CA GLY A 198 -5.80 11.56 11.06
C GLY A 198 -5.85 12.81 11.90
N THR A 199 -5.24 12.80 13.08
CA THR A 199 -5.15 13.99 13.93
C THR A 199 -4.08 14.93 13.41
N VAL A 200 -4.40 16.23 13.41
CA VAL A 200 -3.46 17.31 13.16
C VAL A 200 -2.56 17.46 14.39
N THR A 201 -1.27 17.22 14.25
CA THR A 201 -0.31 17.31 15.36
C THR A 201 0.33 18.68 15.47
N ARG A 202 0.52 19.35 14.33
CA ARG A 202 1.15 20.66 14.25
C ARG A 202 0.61 21.43 13.06
N ILE A 203 0.52 22.74 13.23
CA ILE A 203 0.24 23.71 12.18
C ILE A 203 1.36 24.75 12.25
N LEU A 204 2.14 24.86 11.18
CA LEU A 204 3.19 25.86 11.05
C LEU A 204 2.75 26.87 10.00
N HIS A 205 2.70 28.15 10.36
CA HIS A 205 2.42 29.24 9.44
C HIS A 205 3.73 29.90 8.98
N ASP A 206 3.68 30.59 7.84
CA ASP A 206 4.82 31.32 7.26
C ASP A 206 6.09 30.46 7.15
N VAL A 207 5.91 29.22 6.72
CA VAL A 207 6.94 28.19 6.77
C VAL A 207 8.10 28.55 5.85
N THR A 208 9.30 28.56 6.41
CA THR A 208 10.55 28.68 5.65
C THR A 208 11.24 27.32 5.53
N PRO A 209 11.98 27.05 4.44
CA PRO A 209 12.78 25.84 4.31
C PRO A 209 13.76 25.68 5.48
N GLY A 210 13.93 24.47 6.02
CA GLY A 210 14.88 24.21 7.10
C GLY A 210 14.40 23.32 8.25
N ALA A 211 15.15 23.41 9.37
CA ALA A 211 15.17 22.41 10.45
C ALA A 211 13.82 22.15 11.13
N ASP A 212 12.97 23.17 11.27
CA ASP A 212 11.68 23.04 11.97
C ASP A 212 10.74 22.05 11.26
N ILE A 213 10.81 21.96 9.93
CA ILE A 213 10.01 21.02 9.14
C ILE A 213 10.53 19.58 9.35
N HIS A 214 11.85 19.40 9.38
CA HIS A 214 12.46 18.08 9.53
C HIS A 214 12.08 17.44 10.86
N GLN A 215 12.12 18.20 11.95
CA GLN A 215 11.78 17.70 13.28
C GLN A 215 10.33 17.19 13.34
N GLU A 216 9.39 17.91 12.74
CA GLU A 216 7.97 17.52 12.70
C GLU A 216 7.73 16.31 11.79
N ILE A 217 8.47 16.19 10.67
CA ILE A 217 8.42 15.02 9.79
C ILE A 217 8.90 13.76 10.52
N ASP A 218 10.02 13.86 11.25
CA ASP A 218 10.57 12.75 12.01
C ASP A 218 9.58 12.29 13.10
N ALA A 219 8.87 13.23 13.74
CA ALA A 219 7.83 12.95 14.72
C ALA A 219 6.59 12.24 14.12
N LEU A 220 6.33 12.38 12.81
CA LEU A 220 5.28 11.64 12.11
C LEU A 220 5.71 10.22 11.70
N ALA A 221 7.01 9.99 11.56
CA ALA A 221 7.58 8.72 11.10
C ALA A 221 7.80 7.70 12.22
N GLY A 222 7.90 8.17 13.48
CA GLY A 222 7.99 7.34 14.68
C GLY A 222 6.65 6.80 15.16
#